data_AF-A0A9N8HCA4-F1
#
_entry.id   AF-A0A9N8HCA4-F1
#
_cell.length_a   1.000
_cell.length_b   1.000
_cell.length_c   1.000
_cell.angle_alpha   90.00
_cell.angle_beta   90.00
_cell.angle_gamma   90.00
#
_symmetry.space_group_name_H-M   'P 1'
#
loop_
_entity.id
_entity.type
_entity.pdbx_description
1 polymer ?
#
loop_
_entity_poly.entity_id
_entity_poly.type
_entity_poly.pdbx_seq_one_letter_code
_entity_poly.pdbx_strand_id
1 'polypeptide(L)'
;MLNETNWEDFQYLIVRCNKKRDQCGGFADRLKAFPAVVRIASMTKRVLFYNWERPYPLEEFLLPGDRGINWSYPVWFRKQVEDWDLFIGSEYTQLNSYYADEIQESMKSRQTIIYLEHAFGGEGGEFTYDKQIREQQQTLSLDDVPYREAYHALWHANFKPTSPIQELLEQQLQESNLVPGQYTGFHYRSIFMMDEAEEDGINALKSNIFKGTNCALQFATQSGDDPVVLVAADSRTATTIAVRYVNKYTATARAVTRSVYAEKPLLHMDRGEDFLFGDNSKTNGSPADYFPAILDLYLLSFSRCMAYGRGGFGRMANLLSEGSSCYFDYMPDHDFDSNANGYNFSFKHCPMPPLTRPLHSTSPNKIPDRESAPISRPRTPTVSVWSLSARPRVGSKQRALRQLESHN
;
A
#
# COMPACT_ATOMS: atom_id res chain seq x y z
N MET A 1 19.38 20.54 -21.95
CA MET A 1 19.02 20.36 -20.53
C MET A 1 18.09 21.48 -20.13
N LEU A 2 17.07 21.17 -19.32
CA LEU A 2 16.10 22.14 -18.80
C LEU A 2 16.72 23.00 -17.68
N ASN A 3 16.47 24.31 -17.70
CA ASN A 3 16.96 25.29 -16.71
C ASN A 3 16.04 26.53 -16.62
N GLU A 4 16.41 27.51 -15.79
CA GLU A 4 15.64 28.74 -15.54
C GLU A 4 15.42 29.61 -16.78
N THR A 5 16.24 29.47 -17.82
CA THR A 5 16.21 30.34 -19.01
C THR A 5 15.46 29.74 -20.20
N ASN A 6 15.22 28.42 -20.20
CA ASN A 6 14.60 27.73 -21.33
C ASN A 6 13.35 26.93 -20.96
N TRP A 7 12.85 27.06 -19.73
CA TRP A 7 11.71 26.27 -19.28
C TRP A 7 10.42 26.58 -20.07
N GLU A 8 10.26 27.78 -20.61
CA GLU A 8 9.09 28.14 -21.42
C GLU A 8 9.04 27.42 -22.78
N ASP A 9 10.17 26.84 -23.23
CA ASP A 9 10.27 26.12 -24.50
C ASP A 9 9.69 24.69 -24.44
N PHE A 10 9.31 24.23 -23.24
CA PHE A 10 8.85 22.86 -23.01
C PHE A 10 7.40 22.82 -22.53
N GLN A 11 6.76 21.68 -22.77
CA GLN A 11 5.48 21.36 -22.16
C GLN A 11 5.69 20.38 -21.01
N TYR A 12 4.84 20.47 -19.99
CA TYR A 12 5.00 19.74 -18.73
C TYR A 12 3.75 18.95 -18.39
N LEU A 13 3.97 17.79 -17.79
CA LEU A 13 2.98 17.01 -17.06
C LEU A 13 3.45 16.93 -15.61
N ILE A 14 2.70 17.53 -14.70
CA ILE A 14 3.07 17.62 -13.28
C ILE A 14 2.05 16.82 -12.47
N VAL A 15 2.50 15.70 -11.90
CA VAL A 15 1.72 14.93 -10.92
C VAL A 15 1.81 15.61 -9.57
N ARG A 16 0.67 16.02 -9.00
CA ARG A 16 0.63 16.81 -7.76
C ARG A 16 0.06 16.04 -6.59
N CYS A 17 0.71 16.21 -5.44
CA CYS A 17 0.10 16.09 -4.13
C CYS A 17 0.52 17.31 -3.30
N ASN A 18 -0.34 18.32 -3.23
CA ASN A 18 -0.04 19.57 -2.55
C ASN A 18 -0.54 19.58 -1.10
N LYS A 19 -0.01 20.49 -0.29
CA LYS A 19 -0.46 20.70 1.11
C LYS A 19 -1.88 21.27 1.24
N LYS A 20 -2.43 21.85 0.18
CA LYS A 20 -3.74 22.52 0.17
C LYS A 20 -4.92 21.54 0.07
N ARG A 21 -4.69 20.32 -0.45
CA ARG A 21 -5.71 19.27 -0.56
C ARG A 21 -5.82 18.51 0.75
N ASP A 22 -7.04 18.11 1.10
CA ASP A 22 -7.32 17.34 2.33
C ASP A 22 -6.81 15.89 2.28
N GLN A 23 -6.57 15.35 1.07
CA GLN A 23 -6.14 13.97 0.87
C GLN A 23 -5.36 13.82 -0.44
N CYS A 24 -4.30 13.03 -0.41
CA CYS A 24 -3.57 12.59 -1.61
C CYS A 24 -3.45 11.06 -1.70
N GLY A 25 -4.02 10.31 -0.76
CA GLY A 25 -3.87 8.85 -0.70
C GLY A 25 -2.49 8.44 -0.16
N GLY A 26 -2.29 7.15 0.06
CA GLY A 26 -1.03 6.60 0.53
C GLY A 26 0.04 6.51 -0.56
N PHE A 27 1.17 5.91 -0.22
CA PHE A 27 2.31 5.77 -1.14
C PHE A 27 1.93 5.07 -2.45
N ALA A 28 1.21 3.96 -2.33
CA ALA A 28 0.78 3.15 -3.47
C ALA A 28 -0.27 3.85 -4.35
N ASP A 29 -1.16 4.64 -3.78
CA ASP A 29 -2.21 5.35 -4.53
C ASP A 29 -1.59 6.41 -5.48
N ARG A 30 -0.43 6.95 -5.08
CA ARG A 30 0.27 7.99 -5.84
C ARG A 30 1.20 7.41 -6.90
N LEU A 31 1.89 6.30 -6.61
CA LEU A 31 2.94 5.78 -7.49
C LEU A 31 2.52 4.58 -8.36
N LYS A 32 1.39 3.92 -8.09
CA LYS A 32 0.95 2.81 -8.96
C LYS A 32 0.59 3.27 -10.37
N ALA A 33 0.14 4.50 -10.56
CA ALA A 33 -0.13 4.98 -11.92
C ALA A 33 1.13 5.43 -12.68
N PHE A 34 2.34 5.25 -12.13
CA PHE A 34 3.56 5.70 -12.78
C PHE A 34 3.70 5.24 -14.24
N PRO A 35 3.45 3.97 -14.62
CA PRO A 35 3.50 3.57 -16.05
C PRO A 35 2.51 4.34 -16.94
N ALA A 36 1.29 4.55 -16.46
CA ALA A 36 0.29 5.33 -17.20
C ALA A 36 0.73 6.78 -17.37
N VAL A 37 1.27 7.39 -16.31
CA VAL A 37 1.78 8.77 -16.34
C VAL A 37 2.97 8.91 -17.28
N VAL A 38 3.92 7.98 -17.25
CA VAL A 38 5.07 7.95 -18.17
C VAL A 38 4.59 7.83 -19.61
N ARG A 39 3.62 6.96 -19.88
CA ARG A 39 3.03 6.80 -21.22
C ARG A 39 2.36 8.10 -21.68
N ILE A 40 1.56 8.74 -20.83
CA ILE A 40 0.92 10.03 -21.13
C ILE A 40 1.97 11.10 -21.44
N ALA A 41 2.99 11.24 -20.60
CA ALA A 41 4.07 12.20 -20.80
C ALA A 41 4.78 11.97 -22.15
N SER A 42 5.10 10.71 -22.47
CA SER A 42 5.73 10.32 -23.73
C SER A 42 4.85 10.66 -24.94
N MET A 43 3.58 10.25 -24.92
CA MET A 43 2.63 10.47 -26.01
C MET A 43 2.37 11.96 -26.27
N THR A 44 2.33 12.76 -25.20
CA THR A 44 2.10 14.20 -25.28
C THR A 44 3.38 15.02 -25.44
N LYS A 45 4.55 14.36 -25.50
CA LYS A 45 5.87 15.00 -25.57
C LYS A 45 6.11 16.01 -24.44
N ARG A 46 5.67 15.66 -23.23
CA ARG A 46 5.77 16.50 -22.04
C ARG A 46 6.89 16.03 -21.11
N VAL A 47 7.56 16.98 -20.48
CA VAL A 47 8.49 16.74 -19.36
C VAL A 47 7.67 16.34 -18.13
N LEU A 48 7.95 15.17 -17.57
CA LEU A 48 7.24 14.64 -16.41
C LEU A 48 7.90 15.09 -15.11
N PHE A 49 7.11 15.67 -14.21
CA PHE A 49 7.50 15.94 -12.84
C PHE A 49 6.54 15.39 -11.80
N TYR A 50 7.07 15.01 -10.64
CA TYR A 50 6.30 14.71 -9.44
C TYR A 50 6.48 15.83 -8.41
N ASN A 51 5.46 16.67 -8.23
CA ASN A 51 5.42 17.63 -7.13
C ASN A 51 4.64 17.04 -5.95
N TRP A 52 5.35 16.27 -5.13
CA TRP A 52 4.84 15.64 -3.92
C TRP A 52 5.25 16.48 -2.71
N GLU A 53 4.31 16.97 -1.90
CA GLU A 53 4.63 17.85 -0.76
C GLU A 53 4.22 17.30 0.60
N ARG A 54 3.39 16.24 0.63
CA ARG A 54 2.82 15.67 1.86
C ARG A 54 3.24 14.21 2.06
N PRO A 55 3.71 13.78 3.23
CA PRO A 55 4.12 14.61 4.38
C PRO A 55 5.38 15.43 4.08
N TYR A 56 6.22 14.93 3.17
CA TYR A 56 7.48 15.52 2.74
C TYR A 56 7.67 15.29 1.23
N PRO A 57 8.63 15.99 0.59
CA PRO A 57 9.03 15.71 -0.79
C PRO A 57 9.33 14.24 -1.05
N LEU A 58 8.98 13.76 -2.25
CA LEU A 58 9.28 12.37 -2.64
C LEU A 58 10.78 12.11 -2.63
N GLU A 59 11.57 13.14 -2.93
CA GLU A 59 13.03 13.19 -2.93
C GLU A 59 13.67 12.88 -1.56
N GLU A 60 12.91 12.99 -0.46
CA GLU A 60 13.38 12.56 0.87
C GLU A 60 13.43 11.02 0.99
N PHE A 61 12.70 10.30 0.13
CA PHE A 61 12.53 8.85 0.19
C PHE A 61 13.10 8.13 -1.02
N LEU A 62 12.89 8.69 -2.21
CA LEU A 62 13.29 8.12 -3.48
C LEU A 62 14.03 9.18 -4.29
N LEU A 63 15.07 8.77 -4.98
CA LEU A 63 15.76 9.59 -5.97
C LEU A 63 15.46 9.05 -7.37
N PRO A 64 15.61 9.88 -8.41
CA PRO A 64 15.65 9.40 -9.79
C PRO A 64 16.70 8.29 -9.95
N GLY A 65 16.32 7.23 -10.66
CA GLY A 65 17.21 6.14 -11.01
C GLY A 65 18.25 6.55 -12.05
N ASP A 66 19.35 5.83 -12.11
CA ASP A 66 20.51 6.22 -12.93
C ASP A 66 20.30 6.06 -14.45
N ARG A 67 19.31 5.27 -14.84
CA ARG A 67 18.98 4.96 -16.24
C ARG A 67 17.61 5.47 -16.67
N GLY A 68 16.88 6.09 -15.76
CA GLY A 68 15.50 6.51 -15.94
C GLY A 68 15.36 7.97 -16.36
N ILE A 69 14.10 8.42 -16.36
CA ILE A 69 13.74 9.82 -16.38
C ILE A 69 13.97 10.47 -15.02
N ASN A 70 14.54 11.66 -15.05
CA ASN A 70 14.58 12.52 -13.89
C ASN A 70 13.21 13.18 -13.68
N TRP A 71 12.41 12.61 -12.78
CA TRP A 71 11.09 13.10 -12.43
C TRP A 71 11.09 14.12 -11.28
N SER A 72 12.26 14.42 -10.68
CA SER A 72 12.37 15.35 -9.55
C SER A 72 11.88 16.73 -9.93
N TYR A 73 11.20 17.41 -8.99
CA TYR A 73 10.61 18.73 -9.26
C TYR A 73 11.56 19.84 -8.79
N PRO A 74 12.28 20.53 -9.70
CA PRO A 74 13.35 21.44 -9.29
C PRO A 74 12.82 22.62 -8.47
N VAL A 75 13.56 23.00 -7.42
CA VAL A 75 13.17 24.11 -6.53
C VAL A 75 12.98 25.42 -7.29
N TRP A 76 13.87 25.72 -8.24
CA TRP A 76 13.75 26.92 -9.08
C TRP A 76 12.49 26.89 -9.95
N PHE A 77 12.11 25.70 -10.45
CA PHE A 77 10.95 25.53 -11.32
C PHE A 77 9.66 25.68 -10.52
N ARG A 78 9.62 25.19 -9.27
CA ARG A 78 8.48 25.39 -8.36
C ARG A 78 8.09 26.86 -8.26
N LYS A 79 9.06 27.75 -8.05
CA LYS A 79 8.81 29.19 -7.93
C LYS A 79 8.19 29.75 -9.22
N GLN A 80 8.74 29.39 -10.38
CA GLN A 80 8.22 29.84 -11.68
C GLN A 80 6.77 29.41 -11.87
N VAL A 81 6.48 28.14 -11.61
CA VAL A 81 5.13 27.57 -11.76
C VAL A 81 4.14 28.15 -10.76
N GLU A 82 4.56 28.39 -9.50
CA GLU A 82 3.69 29.03 -8.49
C GLU A 82 3.37 30.48 -8.83
N ASP A 83 4.36 31.25 -9.30
CA ASP A 83 4.16 32.61 -9.80
C ASP A 83 3.23 32.61 -11.03
N TRP A 84 3.33 31.58 -11.87
CA TRP A 84 2.48 31.40 -13.05
C TRP A 84 1.03 30.96 -12.72
N ASP A 85 0.86 30.06 -11.74
CA ASP A 85 -0.45 29.65 -11.20
C ASP A 85 -1.22 30.87 -10.66
N LEU A 86 -0.52 31.84 -10.07
CA LEU A 86 -1.09 33.10 -9.60
C LEU A 86 -1.49 34.04 -10.75
N PHE A 87 -0.77 33.98 -11.89
CA PHE A 87 -0.97 34.88 -13.03
C PHE A 87 -2.10 34.42 -13.97
N ILE A 88 -2.25 33.12 -14.21
CA ILE A 88 -3.19 32.59 -15.22
C ILE A 88 -4.62 32.40 -14.68
N GLY A 89 -4.82 32.43 -13.36
CA GLY A 89 -6.18 32.32 -12.81
C GLY A 89 -6.84 31.01 -13.19
N SER A 90 -6.39 29.90 -12.61
CA SER A 90 -7.13 28.62 -12.53
C SER A 90 -7.50 27.88 -13.83
N GLU A 91 -7.07 28.28 -15.03
CA GLU A 91 -7.26 27.46 -16.25
C GLU A 91 -6.26 26.28 -16.31
N TYR A 92 -6.34 25.38 -15.34
CA TYR A 92 -5.74 24.06 -15.45
C TYR A 92 -6.83 23.00 -15.55
N THR A 93 -6.66 22.07 -16.48
CA THR A 93 -7.51 20.88 -16.54
C THR A 93 -7.07 19.97 -15.39
N GLN A 94 -7.86 19.93 -14.32
CA GLN A 94 -7.78 18.84 -13.36
C GLN A 94 -8.26 17.59 -14.07
N LEU A 95 -7.31 16.77 -14.53
CA LEU A 95 -7.64 15.48 -15.07
C LEU A 95 -8.02 14.58 -13.92
N ASN A 96 -9.31 14.26 -13.81
CA ASN A 96 -9.70 13.18 -12.94
C ASN A 96 -9.39 11.91 -13.67
N SER A 97 -8.29 11.29 -13.27
CA SER A 97 -7.62 10.22 -13.99
C SER A 97 -8.45 8.96 -14.26
N TYR A 98 -9.67 8.90 -13.71
CA TYR A 98 -10.69 7.92 -14.06
C TYR A 98 -11.19 8.03 -15.51
N TYR A 99 -11.12 9.23 -16.11
CA TYR A 99 -11.63 9.49 -17.45
C TYR A 99 -10.49 9.56 -18.46
N ALA A 100 -10.19 8.42 -19.09
CA ALA A 100 -9.24 8.36 -20.21
C ALA A 100 -9.59 9.39 -21.32
N ASP A 101 -10.87 9.70 -21.47
CA ASP A 101 -11.39 10.66 -22.44
C ASP A 101 -10.93 12.10 -22.10
N GLU A 102 -10.94 12.50 -20.82
CA GLU A 102 -10.40 13.80 -20.39
C GLU A 102 -8.90 13.87 -20.66
N ILE A 103 -8.16 12.77 -20.37
CA ILE A 103 -6.74 12.69 -20.68
C ILE A 103 -6.56 12.91 -22.19
N GLN A 104 -7.32 12.22 -23.03
CA GLN A 104 -7.24 12.35 -24.49
C GLN A 104 -7.58 13.75 -24.99
N GLU A 105 -8.57 14.43 -24.40
CA GLU A 105 -8.89 15.82 -24.69
C GLU A 105 -7.75 16.76 -24.28
N SER A 106 -7.17 16.55 -23.10
CA SER A 106 -6.00 17.32 -22.66
C SER A 106 -4.77 17.09 -23.54
N MET A 107 -4.63 15.91 -24.17
CA MET A 107 -3.58 15.65 -25.15
C MET A 107 -3.71 16.56 -26.39
N LYS A 108 -4.93 17.02 -26.71
CA LYS A 108 -5.17 17.98 -27.78
C LYS A 108 -4.96 19.43 -27.33
N SER A 109 -4.86 19.67 -26.02
CA SER A 109 -4.67 21.00 -25.47
C SER A 109 -3.25 21.51 -25.78
N ARG A 110 -3.16 22.80 -26.12
CA ARG A 110 -1.88 23.51 -26.27
C ARG A 110 -1.35 24.03 -24.92
N GLN A 111 -1.95 23.65 -23.80
CA GLN A 111 -1.52 24.14 -22.48
C GLN A 111 -0.08 23.73 -22.21
N THR A 112 0.75 24.67 -21.76
CA THR A 112 2.15 24.39 -21.43
C THR A 112 2.25 23.45 -20.24
N ILE A 113 1.39 23.60 -19.22
CA ILE A 113 1.37 22.74 -18.03
C ILE A 113 0.04 22.02 -17.93
N ILE A 114 0.09 20.71 -17.68
CA ILE A 114 -1.06 19.90 -17.27
C ILE A 114 -0.79 19.37 -15.87
N TYR A 115 -1.77 19.56 -14.98
CA TYR A 115 -1.74 18.98 -13.65
C TYR A 115 -2.55 17.69 -13.60
N LEU A 116 -1.89 16.63 -13.15
CA LEU A 116 -2.58 15.39 -12.82
C LEU A 116 -2.71 15.31 -11.30
N GLU A 117 -3.93 15.51 -10.82
CA GLU A 117 -4.25 15.27 -9.41
C GLU A 117 -4.63 13.81 -9.24
N HIS A 118 -3.78 13.07 -8.54
CA HIS A 118 -3.92 11.62 -8.42
C HIS A 118 -4.95 11.25 -7.36
N ALA A 119 -5.99 10.53 -7.78
CA ALA A 119 -6.82 9.68 -6.93
C ALA A 119 -7.11 8.36 -7.63
N PHE A 120 -6.09 7.70 -8.17
CA PHE A 120 -6.24 6.30 -8.59
C PHE A 120 -6.31 5.44 -7.33
N GLY A 121 -7.52 5.20 -6.83
CA GLY A 121 -7.72 4.11 -5.88
C GLY A 121 -7.15 2.81 -6.46
N GLY A 122 -6.67 1.90 -5.59
CA GLY A 122 -6.43 0.47 -5.87
C GLY A 122 -5.83 0.10 -7.22
N GLU A 123 -6.64 0.04 -8.27
CA GLU A 123 -6.31 -0.51 -9.59
C GLU A 123 -6.28 0.53 -10.71
N GLY A 124 -6.61 1.79 -10.44
CA GLY A 124 -6.86 2.79 -11.50
C GLY A 124 -5.69 3.00 -12.46
N GLY A 125 -4.45 2.85 -11.98
CA GLY A 125 -3.25 2.94 -12.81
C GLY A 125 -3.10 1.78 -13.80
N GLU A 126 -3.41 0.55 -13.37
CA GLU A 126 -3.38 -0.66 -14.20
C GLU A 126 -4.44 -0.57 -15.30
N PHE A 127 -5.69 -0.25 -14.90
CA PHE A 127 -6.79 -0.07 -15.84
C PHE A 127 -6.46 0.99 -16.90
N THR A 128 -5.93 2.15 -16.48
CA THR A 128 -5.62 3.25 -17.40
C THR A 128 -4.52 2.88 -18.37
N TYR A 129 -3.45 2.26 -17.89
CA TYR A 129 -2.34 1.81 -18.74
C TYR A 129 -2.79 0.78 -19.76
N ASP A 130 -3.49 -0.27 -19.31
CA ASP A 130 -3.93 -1.34 -20.21
C ASP A 130 -5.03 -0.88 -21.17
N LYS A 131 -5.90 0.05 -20.74
CA LYS A 131 -6.90 0.68 -21.61
C LYS A 131 -6.21 1.48 -22.72
N GLN A 132 -5.22 2.30 -22.37
CA GLN A 132 -4.43 3.07 -23.35
C GLN A 132 -3.71 2.17 -24.35
N ILE A 133 -3.17 1.05 -23.90
CA ILE A 133 -2.63 0.03 -24.80
C ILE A 133 -3.72 -0.42 -25.77
N ARG A 134 -4.84 -0.97 -25.27
CA ARG A 134 -5.94 -1.52 -26.09
C ARG A 134 -6.50 -0.53 -27.11
N GLU A 135 -6.74 0.71 -26.71
CA GLU A 135 -7.31 1.73 -27.60
C GLU A 135 -6.36 2.14 -28.73
N GLN A 136 -5.05 1.99 -28.52
CA GLN A 136 -4.03 2.22 -29.54
C GLN A 136 -3.76 1.00 -30.43
N GLN A 137 -4.34 -0.17 -30.12
CA GLN A 137 -4.10 -1.42 -30.85
C GLN A 137 -4.60 -1.45 -32.31
N GLN A 138 -5.17 -0.35 -32.82
CA GLN A 138 -5.39 -0.19 -34.27
C GLN A 138 -4.07 0.00 -35.06
N THR A 139 -2.94 0.23 -34.39
CA THR A 139 -1.59 0.30 -35.00
C THR A 139 -0.57 -0.44 -34.13
N LEU A 140 -0.54 -1.78 -34.13
CA LEU A 140 0.36 -2.54 -33.26
C LEU A 140 1.73 -2.84 -33.89
N SER A 141 2.78 -2.54 -33.12
CA SER A 141 4.07 -3.22 -33.17
C SER A 141 4.17 -4.25 -32.03
N LEU A 142 5.12 -5.19 -32.10
CA LEU A 142 5.27 -6.36 -31.21
C LEU A 142 5.62 -6.07 -29.72
N ASP A 143 5.67 -4.81 -29.28
CA ASP A 143 6.32 -4.40 -28.02
C ASP A 143 5.37 -4.02 -26.85
N ASP A 144 4.09 -4.38 -26.89
CA ASP A 144 3.18 -4.05 -25.78
C ASP A 144 3.40 -4.95 -24.56
N VAL A 145 4.20 -4.43 -23.62
CA VAL A 145 4.48 -5.02 -22.31
C VAL A 145 3.26 -4.80 -21.39
N PRO A 146 2.69 -5.84 -20.75
CA PRO A 146 1.56 -5.66 -19.85
C PRO A 146 1.92 -4.79 -18.64
N TYR A 147 0.91 -4.17 -18.00
CA TYR A 147 1.13 -3.22 -16.91
C TYR A 147 2.08 -3.72 -15.83
N ARG A 148 2.00 -5.00 -15.44
CA ARG A 148 2.82 -5.55 -14.35
C ARG A 148 4.30 -5.59 -14.70
N GLU A 149 4.65 -6.12 -15.87
CA GLU A 149 6.02 -6.14 -16.36
C GLU A 149 6.53 -4.70 -16.61
N ALA A 150 5.68 -3.82 -17.13
CA ALA A 150 6.00 -2.41 -17.33
C ALA A 150 6.25 -1.70 -15.99
N TYR A 151 5.45 -1.97 -14.96
CA TYR A 151 5.59 -1.38 -13.64
C TYR A 151 6.92 -1.74 -13.02
N HIS A 152 7.28 -3.02 -13.02
CA HIS A 152 8.57 -3.52 -12.52
C HIS A 152 9.74 -2.84 -13.22
N ALA A 153 9.77 -2.92 -14.56
CA ALA A 153 10.87 -2.37 -15.36
C ALA A 153 11.00 -0.85 -15.21
N LEU A 154 9.88 -0.12 -15.26
CA LEU A 154 9.89 1.32 -15.08
C LEU A 154 10.27 1.70 -13.65
N TRP A 155 9.84 0.97 -12.62
CA TRP A 155 10.23 1.31 -11.25
C TRP A 155 11.75 1.24 -11.08
N HIS A 156 12.35 0.10 -11.41
CA HIS A 156 13.79 -0.13 -11.25
C HIS A 156 14.67 0.74 -12.15
N ALA A 157 14.13 1.26 -13.26
CA ALA A 157 14.81 2.26 -14.06
C ALA A 157 14.77 3.66 -13.44
N ASN A 158 13.66 4.02 -12.79
CA ASN A 158 13.33 5.41 -12.46
C ASN A 158 13.40 5.77 -10.98
N PHE A 159 13.42 4.80 -10.07
CA PHE A 159 13.46 5.04 -8.65
C PHE A 159 14.59 4.27 -7.99
N LYS A 160 15.30 4.95 -7.09
CA LYS A 160 16.21 4.34 -6.13
C LYS A 160 15.93 4.90 -4.73
N PRO A 161 16.06 4.11 -3.66
CA PRO A 161 15.96 4.66 -2.31
C PRO A 161 17.06 5.71 -2.06
N THR A 162 16.79 6.66 -1.16
CA THR A 162 17.85 7.55 -0.64
C THR A 162 18.88 6.75 0.16
N SER A 163 20.11 7.28 0.31
CA SER A 163 21.19 6.57 1.02
C SER A 163 20.78 6.09 2.43
N PRO A 164 20.10 6.89 3.27
CA PRO A 164 19.67 6.40 4.59
C PRO A 164 18.74 5.19 4.53
N ILE A 165 17.83 5.14 3.55
CA ILE A 165 16.91 4.01 3.37
C ILE A 165 17.65 2.80 2.81
N GLN A 166 18.58 3.01 1.88
CA GLN A 166 19.43 1.95 1.33
C GLN A 166 20.28 1.29 2.42
N GLU A 167 20.90 2.10 3.29
CA GLU A 167 21.68 1.60 4.44
C GLU A 167 20.81 0.78 5.41
N LEU A 168 19.60 1.27 5.73
CA LEU A 168 18.64 0.52 6.56
C LEU A 168 18.20 -0.80 5.90
N LEU A 169 18.02 -0.81 4.58
CA LEU A 169 17.65 -1.99 3.82
C LEU A 169 18.75 -3.05 3.85
N GLU A 170 20.00 -2.65 3.60
CA GLU A 170 21.18 -3.52 3.66
C GLU A 170 21.38 -4.08 5.06
N GLN A 171 21.32 -3.23 6.08
CA GLN A 171 21.40 -3.62 7.49
C GLN A 171 20.31 -4.65 7.83
N GLN A 172 19.06 -4.39 7.46
CA GLN A 172 17.95 -5.27 7.78
C GLN A 172 18.08 -6.65 7.09
N LEU A 173 18.50 -6.68 5.83
CA LEU A 173 18.75 -7.93 5.10
C LEU A 173 19.85 -8.75 5.79
N GLN A 174 20.94 -8.09 6.19
CA GLN A 174 22.06 -8.72 6.89
C GLN A 174 21.66 -9.25 8.28
N GLU A 175 21.06 -8.41 9.13
CA GLU A 175 20.68 -8.76 10.51
C GLU A 175 19.69 -9.92 10.57
N SER A 176 18.80 -10.00 9.57
CA SER A 176 17.74 -11.03 9.52
C SER A 176 18.12 -12.28 8.73
N ASN A 177 19.33 -12.30 8.16
CA ASN A 177 19.78 -13.33 7.23
C ASN A 177 18.74 -13.56 6.12
N LEU A 178 18.30 -12.46 5.48
CA LEU A 178 17.40 -12.48 4.34
C LEU A 178 18.20 -12.35 3.05
N VAL A 179 17.96 -13.25 2.12
CA VAL A 179 18.50 -13.18 0.77
C VAL A 179 17.36 -12.85 -0.20
N PRO A 180 17.43 -11.76 -0.98
CA PRO A 180 16.43 -11.45 -1.99
C PRO A 180 16.10 -12.66 -2.88
N GLY A 181 14.81 -12.89 -3.12
CA GLY A 181 14.31 -14.03 -3.90
C GLY A 181 14.26 -15.37 -3.15
N GLN A 182 14.67 -15.44 -1.88
CA GLN A 182 14.70 -16.68 -1.10
C GLN A 182 13.69 -16.75 0.05
N TYR A 183 12.91 -15.70 0.29
CA TYR A 183 11.88 -15.67 1.33
C TYR A 183 10.51 -15.28 0.75
N THR A 184 9.46 -15.55 1.53
CA THR A 184 8.09 -15.16 1.19
C THR A 184 7.70 -13.90 1.94
N GLY A 185 7.03 -12.96 1.27
CA GLY A 185 6.46 -11.77 1.89
C GLY A 185 5.03 -12.00 2.37
N PHE A 186 4.71 -11.48 3.55
CA PHE A 186 3.35 -11.35 4.07
C PHE A 186 3.09 -9.89 4.46
N HIS A 187 2.13 -9.26 3.80
CA HIS A 187 1.73 -7.89 4.09
C HIS A 187 0.29 -7.84 4.62
N TYR A 188 0.10 -7.21 5.79
CA TYR A 188 -1.20 -7.02 6.43
C TYR A 188 -1.49 -5.54 6.73
N ARG A 189 -2.67 -5.06 6.34
CA ARG A 189 -3.12 -3.70 6.64
C ARG A 189 -4.29 -3.72 7.62
N SER A 190 -4.03 -3.40 8.88
CA SER A 190 -4.97 -3.44 9.99
C SER A 190 -5.99 -2.31 9.98
N ILE A 191 -5.69 -1.15 9.38
CA ILE A 191 -6.61 0.00 9.44
C ILE A 191 -7.99 -0.29 8.81
N PHE A 192 -8.04 -1.11 7.75
CA PHE A 192 -9.29 -1.48 7.10
C PHE A 192 -10.16 -2.42 7.93
N MET A 193 -9.59 -2.99 8.98
CA MET A 193 -10.28 -3.93 9.87
C MET A 193 -10.63 -3.29 11.20
N MET A 194 -10.36 -2.00 11.40
CA MET A 194 -10.79 -1.30 12.61
C MET A 194 -12.31 -1.25 12.73
N ASP A 195 -12.99 -1.04 11.61
CA ASP A 195 -14.46 -0.98 11.58
C ASP A 195 -15.05 -2.38 11.84
N GLU A 196 -14.50 -3.42 11.21
CA GLU A 196 -14.89 -4.82 11.46
C GLU A 196 -14.53 -5.30 12.87
N ALA A 197 -13.39 -4.86 13.43
CA ALA A 197 -12.95 -5.20 14.78
C ALA A 197 -13.74 -4.47 15.87
N GLU A 198 -14.46 -3.40 15.55
CA GLU A 198 -15.40 -2.79 16.50
C GLU A 198 -16.63 -3.69 16.69
N GLU A 199 -17.05 -4.40 15.63
CA GLU A 199 -18.22 -5.30 15.64
C GLU A 199 -17.87 -6.71 16.13
N ASP A 200 -16.79 -7.31 15.59
CA ASP A 200 -16.38 -8.71 15.86
C ASP A 200 -15.13 -8.85 16.76
N GLY A 201 -14.52 -7.74 17.15
CA GLY A 201 -13.39 -7.71 18.07
C GLY A 201 -12.06 -8.24 17.49
N ILE A 202 -11.14 -8.57 18.41
CA ILE A 202 -9.81 -9.14 18.12
C ILE A 202 -9.84 -10.45 17.31
N ASN A 203 -10.98 -11.13 17.28
CA ASN A 203 -11.12 -12.43 16.61
C ASN A 203 -11.16 -12.27 15.08
N ALA A 204 -11.85 -11.26 14.56
CA ALA A 204 -11.83 -10.94 13.12
C ALA A 204 -10.42 -10.59 12.65
N LEU A 205 -9.73 -9.72 13.41
CA LEU A 205 -8.32 -9.38 13.17
C LEU A 205 -7.43 -10.63 13.13
N LYS A 206 -7.51 -11.51 14.14
CA LYS A 206 -6.76 -12.77 14.18
C LYS A 206 -7.08 -13.67 12.99
N SER A 207 -8.36 -13.83 12.67
CA SER A 207 -8.82 -14.67 11.55
C SER A 207 -8.17 -14.25 10.23
N ASN A 208 -8.19 -12.95 9.93
CA ASN A 208 -7.62 -12.39 8.71
C ASN A 208 -6.09 -12.49 8.67
N ILE A 209 -5.41 -12.25 9.79
CA ILE A 209 -3.97 -12.45 9.90
C ILE A 209 -3.62 -13.93 9.68
N PHE A 210 -4.35 -14.86 10.29
CA PHE A 210 -4.11 -16.30 10.14
C PHE A 210 -4.35 -16.75 8.70
N LYS A 211 -5.40 -16.25 8.05
CA LYS A 211 -5.67 -16.50 6.62
C LYS A 211 -4.46 -16.09 5.78
N GLY A 212 -4.04 -14.83 5.84
CA GLY A 212 -2.91 -14.34 5.04
C GLY A 212 -1.57 -15.01 5.37
N THR A 213 -1.33 -15.30 6.66
CA THR A 213 -0.13 -16.01 7.09
C THR A 213 -0.09 -17.45 6.55
N ASN A 214 -1.22 -18.16 6.56
CA ASN A 214 -1.31 -19.49 5.96
C ASN A 214 -0.99 -19.46 4.46
N CYS A 215 -1.43 -18.43 3.75
CA CYS A 215 -1.12 -18.24 2.33
C CYS A 215 0.37 -18.02 2.10
N ALA A 216 1.02 -17.20 2.93
CA ALA A 216 2.47 -17.03 2.87
C ALA A 216 3.21 -18.34 3.19
N LEU A 217 2.76 -19.10 4.17
CA LEU A 217 3.36 -20.38 4.53
C LEU A 217 3.30 -21.44 3.42
N GLN A 218 2.24 -21.43 2.60
CA GLN A 218 2.17 -22.29 1.42
C GLN A 218 3.31 -22.01 0.44
N PHE A 219 3.69 -20.76 0.22
CA PHE A 219 4.86 -20.43 -0.59
C PHE A 219 6.16 -20.74 0.13
N ALA A 220 6.28 -20.38 1.41
CA ALA A 220 7.52 -20.53 2.15
C ALA A 220 7.97 -21.99 2.23
N THR A 221 7.03 -22.91 2.50
CA THR A 221 7.31 -24.36 2.60
C THR A 221 7.71 -25.01 1.27
N GLN A 222 7.49 -24.34 0.13
CA GLN A 222 7.98 -24.78 -1.18
C GLN A 222 9.43 -24.34 -1.46
N SER A 223 10.07 -23.61 -0.54
CA SER A 223 11.35 -22.92 -0.79
C SER A 223 12.61 -23.67 -0.39
N GLY A 224 12.50 -24.85 0.24
CA GLY A 224 13.64 -25.63 0.70
C GLY A 224 13.64 -25.83 2.22
N ASP A 225 14.84 -25.98 2.79
CA ASP A 225 15.04 -26.49 4.16
C ASP A 225 14.95 -25.42 5.27
N ASP A 226 15.09 -24.11 4.97
CA ASP A 226 14.85 -22.99 5.91
C ASP A 226 13.79 -22.00 5.38
N PRO A 227 12.50 -22.37 5.36
CA PRO A 227 11.40 -21.47 5.03
C PRO A 227 11.37 -20.18 5.86
N VAL A 228 11.42 -19.04 5.19
CA VAL A 228 11.32 -17.72 5.84
C VAL A 228 10.09 -16.95 5.37
N VAL A 229 9.33 -16.41 6.34
CA VAL A 229 8.24 -15.46 6.08
C VAL A 229 8.62 -14.09 6.65
N LEU A 230 8.78 -13.11 5.76
CA LEU A 230 8.86 -11.70 6.15
C LEU A 230 7.44 -11.17 6.43
N VAL A 231 7.21 -10.66 7.62
CA VAL A 231 5.93 -10.06 8.06
C VAL A 231 6.06 -8.54 8.12
N ALA A 232 5.23 -7.84 7.35
CA ALA A 232 5.08 -6.39 7.38
C ALA A 232 3.60 -6.02 7.63
N ALA A 233 3.37 -5.15 8.62
CA ALA A 233 2.02 -4.65 8.93
C ALA A 233 2.01 -3.25 9.53
N ASP A 234 0.97 -2.47 9.24
CA ASP A 234 0.77 -1.13 9.81
C ASP A 234 0.52 -1.09 11.35
N SER A 235 0.32 -2.25 11.98
CA SER A 235 0.10 -2.38 13.43
C SER A 235 1.06 -3.37 14.09
N ARG A 236 1.65 -2.94 15.22
CA ARG A 236 2.49 -3.81 16.08
C ARG A 236 1.75 -5.05 16.55
N THR A 237 0.47 -4.92 16.89
CA THR A 237 -0.40 -6.03 17.30
C THR A 237 -0.54 -7.04 16.15
N ALA A 238 -0.78 -6.56 14.92
CA ALA A 238 -0.90 -7.43 13.77
C ALA A 238 0.42 -8.18 13.46
N THR A 239 1.55 -7.46 13.46
CA THR A 239 2.88 -8.06 13.29
C THR A 239 3.13 -9.14 14.35
N THR A 240 2.85 -8.84 15.62
CA THR A 240 3.08 -9.77 16.75
C THR A 240 2.22 -11.04 16.61
N ILE A 241 0.95 -10.90 16.22
CA ILE A 241 0.05 -12.04 16.01
C ILE A 241 0.59 -12.93 14.87
N ALA A 242 1.00 -12.34 13.75
CA ALA A 242 1.50 -13.09 12.61
C ALA A 242 2.82 -13.80 12.92
N VAL A 243 3.79 -13.10 13.52
CA VAL A 243 5.07 -13.68 13.93
C VAL A 243 4.88 -14.84 14.90
N ARG A 244 4.03 -14.67 15.93
CA ARG A 244 3.69 -15.75 16.85
C ARG A 244 3.01 -16.91 16.14
N TYR A 245 2.16 -16.64 15.15
CA TYR A 245 1.47 -17.69 14.39
C TYR A 245 2.46 -18.53 13.58
N VAL A 246 3.34 -17.90 12.79
CA VAL A 246 4.38 -18.60 12.02
C VAL A 246 5.25 -19.46 12.93
N ASN A 247 5.82 -18.85 13.98
CA ASN A 247 6.77 -19.55 14.86
C ASN A 247 6.13 -20.65 15.71
N LYS A 248 4.83 -20.56 16.00
CA LYS A 248 4.12 -21.57 16.81
C LYS A 248 3.63 -22.74 15.98
N TYR A 249 3.08 -22.47 14.79
CA TYR A 249 2.33 -23.46 14.02
C TYR A 249 3.14 -24.10 12.90
N THR A 250 4.39 -23.68 12.71
CA THR A 250 5.29 -24.30 11.75
C THR A 250 6.58 -24.71 12.44
N ALA A 251 6.84 -26.01 12.48
CA ALA A 251 8.12 -26.53 12.96
C ALA A 251 9.26 -26.23 11.96
N THR A 252 8.91 -25.81 10.74
CA THR A 252 9.80 -25.69 9.60
C THR A 252 9.95 -24.28 9.08
N ALA A 253 9.19 -23.28 9.55
CA ALA A 253 9.34 -21.91 9.08
C ALA A 253 9.60 -20.93 10.23
N ARG A 254 10.37 -19.89 9.93
CA ARG A 254 10.62 -18.77 10.83
C ARG A 254 10.01 -17.49 10.30
N ALA A 255 9.44 -16.69 11.20
CA ALA A 255 9.01 -15.33 10.87
C ALA A 255 10.13 -14.32 11.14
N VAL A 256 10.28 -13.39 10.21
CA VAL A 256 11.14 -12.21 10.29
C VAL A 256 10.27 -10.97 10.18
N THR A 257 10.65 -9.89 10.86
CA THR A 257 10.06 -8.57 10.68
C THR A 257 11.18 -7.52 10.80
N ARG A 258 10.94 -6.26 10.41
CA ARG A 258 11.97 -5.20 10.56
C ARG A 258 12.40 -5.07 12.03
N SER A 259 13.70 -4.97 12.30
CA SER A 259 14.28 -4.86 13.65
C SER A 259 13.80 -3.58 14.35
N VAL A 260 13.55 -2.52 13.57
CA VAL A 260 13.05 -1.21 14.02
C VAL A 260 11.59 -1.26 14.54
N TYR A 261 10.88 -2.41 14.49
CA TYR A 261 9.50 -2.53 15.03
C TYR A 261 9.39 -2.34 16.54
N ALA A 262 10.50 -2.33 17.27
CA ALA A 262 10.46 -2.34 18.73
C ALA A 262 9.82 -1.07 19.34
N GLU A 263 9.85 0.09 18.65
CA GLU A 263 9.60 1.37 19.34
C GLU A 263 8.52 2.30 18.76
N LYS A 264 8.19 2.25 17.46
CA LYS A 264 7.25 3.22 16.84
C LYS A 264 6.25 2.61 15.84
N PRO A 265 5.00 3.12 15.79
CA PRO A 265 4.00 2.73 14.78
C PRO A 265 4.42 3.18 13.37
N LEU A 266 3.91 2.50 12.34
CA LEU A 266 4.15 2.92 10.95
C LEU A 266 3.29 4.13 10.62
N LEU A 267 3.93 5.14 10.03
CA LEU A 267 3.25 6.36 9.62
C LEU A 267 2.68 6.23 8.20
N HIS A 268 1.44 6.65 8.01
CA HIS A 268 0.83 6.67 6.68
C HIS A 268 1.29 7.90 5.89
N MET A 269 1.77 7.71 4.66
CA MET A 269 2.34 8.75 3.78
C MET A 269 1.39 9.87 3.33
N ASP A 270 0.21 10.01 3.92
CA ASP A 270 -0.75 11.09 3.63
C ASP A 270 -0.96 12.01 4.82
N ARG A 271 -1.26 11.42 5.98
CA ARG A 271 -1.61 12.14 7.20
C ARG A 271 -0.83 11.67 8.42
N GLY A 272 0.28 10.95 8.25
CA GLY A 272 1.13 10.49 9.35
C GLY A 272 0.37 9.61 10.34
N GLU A 273 0.62 9.84 11.64
CA GLU A 273 -0.16 9.25 12.74
C GLU A 273 -1.62 9.67 12.67
N ASP A 274 -1.89 10.91 12.28
CA ASP A 274 -3.24 11.47 12.25
C ASP A 274 -4.15 10.78 11.21
N PHE A 275 -3.57 10.05 10.23
CA PHE A 275 -4.34 9.14 9.38
C PHE A 275 -4.97 7.99 10.18
N LEU A 276 -4.24 7.46 11.16
CA LEU A 276 -4.74 6.41 12.07
C LEU A 276 -5.80 6.97 13.03
N PHE A 277 -5.81 8.29 13.25
CA PHE A 277 -6.61 8.94 14.29
C PHE A 277 -7.69 9.91 13.80
N GLY A 278 -7.78 10.16 12.50
CA GLY A 278 -8.79 11.02 11.87
C GLY A 278 -8.64 12.52 12.18
N ASP A 279 -7.47 12.96 12.63
CA ASP A 279 -7.16 14.37 12.87
C ASP A 279 -6.54 14.98 11.60
N ASN A 280 -6.77 16.28 11.36
CA ASN A 280 -6.14 17.04 10.28
C ASN A 280 -4.91 17.83 10.77
N SER A 281 -4.43 17.48 11.97
CA SER A 281 -3.25 18.09 12.58
C SER A 281 -2.02 17.91 11.69
N LYS A 282 -1.09 18.88 11.78
CA LYS A 282 0.13 18.90 10.96
C LYS A 282 0.97 17.67 11.31
N THR A 283 1.57 17.05 10.28
CA THR A 283 2.59 16.01 10.44
C THR A 283 3.74 16.56 11.29
N ASN A 284 3.72 16.28 12.59
CA ASN A 284 4.81 16.57 13.50
C ASN A 284 5.80 15.42 13.39
N GLY A 285 6.95 15.66 12.80
CA GLY A 285 7.97 14.63 12.62
C GLY A 285 9.11 15.09 11.71
N SER A 286 9.96 14.15 11.38
CA SER A 286 11.00 14.26 10.36
C SER A 286 10.68 13.28 9.21
N PRO A 287 11.25 13.47 8.01
CA PRO A 287 11.16 12.46 6.95
C PRO A 287 11.58 11.06 7.41
N ALA A 288 12.56 10.98 8.31
CA ALA A 288 13.08 9.72 8.84
C ALA A 288 12.01 8.87 9.57
N ASP A 289 10.98 9.48 10.16
CA ASP A 289 9.90 8.75 10.82
C ASP A 289 9.05 7.91 9.83
N TYR A 290 9.17 8.18 8.53
CA TYR A 290 8.46 7.46 7.45
C TYR A 290 9.33 6.41 6.76
N PHE A 291 10.65 6.37 7.01
CA PHE A 291 11.55 5.38 6.42
C PHE A 291 11.13 3.93 6.66
N PRO A 292 10.58 3.53 7.82
CA PRO A 292 10.12 2.16 8.03
C PRO A 292 9.08 1.67 7.02
N ALA A 293 8.19 2.55 6.54
CA ALA A 293 7.23 2.16 5.52
C ALA A 293 7.91 1.94 4.15
N ILE A 294 8.89 2.77 3.78
CA ILE A 294 9.65 2.56 2.53
C ILE A 294 10.51 1.30 2.64
N LEU A 295 11.11 1.06 3.80
CA LEU A 295 11.87 -0.15 4.08
C LEU A 295 11.01 -1.41 3.91
N ASP A 296 9.81 -1.44 4.50
CA ASP A 296 8.88 -2.57 4.33
C ASP A 296 8.50 -2.79 2.86
N LEU A 297 8.31 -1.72 2.07
CA LEU A 297 8.03 -1.83 0.64
C LEU A 297 9.16 -2.57 -0.09
N TYR A 298 10.41 -2.16 0.12
CA TYR A 298 11.56 -2.78 -0.53
C TYR A 298 11.82 -4.20 -0.05
N LEU A 299 11.76 -4.47 1.26
CA LEU A 299 11.90 -5.82 1.79
C LEU A 299 10.82 -6.75 1.24
N LEU A 300 9.58 -6.30 1.14
CA LEU A 300 8.51 -7.08 0.51
C LEU A 300 8.78 -7.28 -0.99
N SER A 301 9.25 -6.26 -1.71
CA SER A 301 9.56 -6.37 -3.15
C SER A 301 10.67 -7.38 -3.45
N PHE A 302 11.57 -7.62 -2.50
CA PHE A 302 12.63 -8.63 -2.62
C PHE A 302 12.16 -10.04 -2.27
N SER A 303 10.91 -10.24 -1.87
CA SER A 303 10.36 -11.58 -1.67
C SER A 303 10.17 -12.32 -3.00
N ARG A 304 10.29 -13.65 -2.96
CA ARG A 304 10.04 -14.51 -4.11
C ARG A 304 8.58 -14.56 -4.52
N CYS A 305 7.72 -14.64 -3.51
CA CYS A 305 6.28 -14.71 -3.62
C CYS A 305 5.67 -13.93 -2.46
N MET A 306 4.44 -13.45 -2.62
CA MET A 306 3.80 -12.59 -1.63
C MET A 306 2.36 -12.97 -1.33
N ALA A 307 1.99 -12.98 -0.05
CA ALA A 307 0.59 -12.91 0.37
C ALA A 307 0.28 -11.47 0.83
N TYR A 308 -0.68 -10.82 0.19
CA TYR A 308 -1.16 -9.50 0.60
C TYR A 308 -2.69 -9.47 0.65
N GLY A 309 -3.24 -8.57 1.47
CA GLY A 309 -4.68 -8.35 1.56
C GLY A 309 -5.07 -6.96 1.08
N ARG A 310 -6.20 -6.45 1.59
CA ARG A 310 -6.81 -5.18 1.20
C ARG A 310 -5.83 -4.00 1.13
N GLY A 311 -6.06 -3.14 0.15
CA GLY A 311 -5.32 -1.91 -0.08
C GLY A 311 -4.14 -2.01 -1.03
N GLY A 312 -3.58 -0.85 -1.37
CA GLY A 312 -2.61 -0.76 -2.46
C GLY A 312 -1.17 -1.15 -2.13
N PHE A 313 -0.76 -1.18 -0.87
CA PHE A 313 0.65 -1.24 -0.48
C PHE A 313 1.29 -2.61 -0.77
N GLY A 314 0.70 -3.71 -0.28
CA GLY A 314 1.21 -5.05 -0.55
C GLY A 314 1.15 -5.40 -2.05
N ARG A 315 0.09 -4.98 -2.75
CA ARG A 315 0.01 -5.12 -4.21
C ARG A 315 1.13 -4.36 -4.92
N MET A 316 1.42 -3.12 -4.51
CA MET A 316 2.53 -2.35 -5.06
C MET A 316 3.86 -3.08 -4.83
N ALA A 317 4.12 -3.56 -3.61
CA ALA A 317 5.33 -4.32 -3.32
C ALA A 317 5.48 -5.56 -4.22
N ASN A 318 4.37 -6.26 -4.51
CA ASN A 318 4.35 -7.36 -5.46
C ASN A 318 4.58 -6.91 -6.92
N LEU A 319 4.11 -5.74 -7.33
CA LEU A 319 4.42 -5.19 -8.67
C LEU A 319 5.92 -4.85 -8.84
N LEU A 320 6.63 -4.63 -7.73
CA LEU A 320 8.07 -4.35 -7.70
C LEU A 320 8.94 -5.60 -7.64
N SER A 321 8.34 -6.77 -7.40
CA SER A 321 9.10 -8.01 -7.24
C SER A 321 9.37 -8.68 -8.58
N GLU A 322 10.53 -9.33 -8.68
CA GLU A 322 10.86 -10.22 -9.81
C GLU A 322 9.81 -11.33 -9.98
N GLY A 323 9.18 -11.74 -8.87
CA GLY A 323 8.11 -12.73 -8.81
C GLY A 323 6.70 -12.15 -8.82
N SER A 324 6.43 -11.04 -9.53
CA SER A 324 5.14 -10.33 -9.48
C SER A 324 3.90 -11.16 -9.87
N SER A 325 4.10 -12.33 -10.49
CA SER A 325 3.06 -13.32 -10.81
C SER A 325 2.83 -14.37 -9.71
N CYS A 326 3.72 -14.44 -8.72
CA CYS A 326 3.66 -15.35 -7.58
C CYS A 326 3.06 -14.66 -6.35
N TYR A 327 1.74 -14.59 -6.28
CA TYR A 327 1.06 -13.99 -5.14
C TYR A 327 -0.24 -14.67 -4.77
N PHE A 328 -0.67 -14.40 -3.54
CA PHE A 328 -2.03 -14.60 -3.05
C PHE A 328 -2.62 -13.26 -2.63
N ASP A 329 -3.76 -12.90 -3.21
CA ASP A 329 -4.62 -11.85 -2.67
C ASP A 329 -5.61 -12.52 -1.70
N TYR A 330 -5.25 -12.53 -0.41
CA TYR A 330 -6.03 -13.27 0.58
C TYR A 330 -7.25 -12.49 1.07
N MET A 331 -7.38 -11.22 0.71
CA MET A 331 -8.53 -10.36 1.04
C MET A 331 -8.71 -9.30 -0.06
N PRO A 332 -9.34 -9.67 -1.20
CA PRO A 332 -9.59 -8.71 -2.26
C PRO A 332 -10.52 -7.59 -1.77
N ASP A 333 -10.36 -6.40 -2.34
CA ASP A 333 -11.25 -5.26 -2.08
C ASP A 333 -12.63 -5.56 -2.71
N HIS A 334 -13.67 -5.77 -1.88
CA HIS A 334 -15.01 -6.12 -2.35
C HIS A 334 -15.73 -5.01 -3.13
N ASP A 335 -15.25 -3.77 -3.02
CA ASP A 335 -15.86 -2.61 -3.69
C ASP A 335 -15.56 -2.55 -5.20
N PHE A 336 -14.65 -3.40 -5.69
CA PHE A 336 -14.46 -3.60 -7.13
C PHE A 336 -15.28 -4.81 -7.58
N ASP A 337 -16.54 -4.57 -7.94
CA ASP A 337 -17.36 -5.55 -8.63
C ASP A 337 -16.73 -5.81 -10.01
N SER A 338 -15.85 -6.81 -10.07
CA SER A 338 -15.15 -7.26 -11.29
C SER A 338 -16.10 -7.52 -12.47
N ASN A 339 -17.39 -7.77 -12.20
CA ASN A 339 -18.40 -7.97 -13.23
C ASN A 339 -18.87 -6.67 -13.90
N ALA A 340 -18.79 -5.52 -13.23
CA ALA A 340 -19.31 -4.26 -13.77
C ALA A 340 -18.50 -3.73 -14.95
N ASN A 341 -17.21 -4.09 -15.04
CA ASN A 341 -16.30 -3.55 -16.05
C ASN A 341 -15.78 -4.61 -17.07
N GLY A 342 -16.23 -5.86 -16.99
CA GLY A 342 -15.84 -6.91 -17.93
C GLY A 342 -14.37 -7.37 -17.82
N TYR A 343 -13.67 -7.06 -16.72
CA TYR A 343 -12.31 -7.50 -16.50
C TYR A 343 -12.30 -8.79 -15.68
N ASN A 344 -11.80 -9.86 -16.29
CA ASN A 344 -11.64 -11.13 -15.61
C ASN A 344 -10.31 -11.14 -14.84
N PHE A 345 -10.26 -10.44 -13.70
CA PHE A 345 -9.10 -10.54 -12.81
C PHE A 345 -9.06 -11.94 -12.20
N SER A 346 -8.10 -12.76 -12.64
CA SER A 346 -7.84 -14.06 -12.03
C SER A 346 -7.14 -13.86 -10.69
N PHE A 347 -7.92 -13.70 -9.62
CA PHE A 347 -7.39 -13.73 -8.27
C PHE A 347 -6.99 -15.17 -7.94
N LYS A 348 -5.69 -15.39 -7.72
CA LYS A 348 -5.20 -16.62 -7.08
C LYS A 348 -5.72 -16.61 -5.65
N HIS A 349 -6.84 -17.29 -5.44
CA HIS A 349 -7.39 -17.50 -4.12
C HIS A 349 -6.53 -18.53 -3.41
N CYS A 350 -6.07 -18.14 -2.23
CA CYS A 350 -5.37 -19.05 -1.34
C CYS A 350 -6.34 -20.16 -0.89
N PRO A 351 -6.10 -21.42 -1.28
CA PRO A 351 -6.91 -22.52 -0.79
C PRO A 351 -6.63 -22.65 0.71
N MET A 352 -7.64 -22.38 1.53
CA MET A 352 -7.52 -22.64 2.97
C MET A 352 -7.34 -24.16 3.13
N PRO A 353 -6.20 -24.66 3.63
CA PRO A 353 -6.14 -26.06 3.99
C PRO A 353 -7.23 -26.33 5.04
N PRO A 354 -7.91 -27.48 5.01
CA PRO A 354 -8.79 -27.85 6.10
C PRO A 354 -7.97 -27.73 7.38
N LEU A 355 -8.46 -26.95 8.36
CA LEU A 355 -7.81 -26.77 9.66
C LEU A 355 -7.62 -28.15 10.29
N THR A 356 -6.50 -28.81 10.01
CA THR A 356 -6.11 -30.02 10.69
C THR A 356 -5.90 -29.59 12.13
N ARG A 357 -6.70 -30.16 13.04
CA ARG A 357 -6.67 -29.86 14.48
C ARG A 357 -5.22 -29.73 14.93
N PRO A 358 -4.89 -28.74 15.78
CA PRO A 358 -3.55 -28.62 16.35
C PRO A 358 -3.15 -29.99 16.90
N LEU A 359 -1.94 -30.44 16.56
CA LEU A 359 -1.29 -31.58 17.22
C LEU A 359 -1.53 -31.42 18.71
N HIS A 360 -2.29 -32.36 19.29
CA HIS A 360 -2.78 -32.28 20.66
C HIS A 360 -1.62 -31.94 21.60
N SER A 361 -1.67 -30.72 22.15
CA SER A 361 -0.98 -30.40 23.39
C SER A 361 -1.51 -31.37 24.44
N THR A 362 -0.64 -32.27 24.89
CA THR A 362 -0.88 -33.08 26.08
C THR A 362 -1.05 -32.13 27.27
N SER A 363 -2.29 -31.88 27.67
CA SER A 363 -2.62 -31.11 28.86
C SER A 363 -2.15 -31.89 30.10
N PRO A 364 -1.49 -31.24 31.09
CA PRO A 364 -1.30 -31.84 32.40
C PRO A 364 -2.60 -31.74 33.22
N ASN A 365 -2.89 -32.83 33.93
CA ASN A 365 -3.81 -33.03 35.05
C ASN A 365 -4.87 -31.97 35.37
N LYS A 366 -6.14 -32.36 35.19
CA LYS A 366 -7.31 -31.73 35.81
C LYS A 366 -7.30 -31.97 37.33
N ILE A 367 -7.42 -30.88 38.08
CA ILE A 367 -7.91 -30.88 39.47
C ILE A 367 -9.44 -30.69 39.40
N PRO A 368 -10.26 -31.41 40.18
CA PRO A 368 -11.72 -31.29 40.13
C PRO A 368 -12.20 -30.06 40.89
N ASP A 369 -13.01 -29.23 40.23
CA ASP A 369 -13.71 -28.08 40.83
C ASP A 369 -14.95 -28.50 41.63
N ARG A 370 -15.15 -27.78 42.73
CA ARG A 370 -16.29 -27.85 43.65
C ARG A 370 -17.49 -27.08 43.08
N GLU A 371 -18.66 -27.67 43.22
CA GLU A 371 -19.99 -27.11 42.95
C GLU A 371 -20.26 -25.80 43.69
N SER A 372 -20.89 -24.84 43.02
CA SER A 372 -21.75 -23.85 43.67
C SER A 372 -22.93 -23.44 42.77
N ALA A 373 -24.07 -23.26 43.42
CA ALA A 373 -25.45 -23.25 42.93
C ALA A 373 -25.87 -21.93 42.23
N PRO A 374 -27.02 -21.90 41.51
CA PRO A 374 -27.44 -20.77 40.70
C PRO A 374 -28.25 -19.74 41.48
N ILE A 375 -28.00 -18.45 41.22
CA ILE A 375 -28.85 -17.34 41.66
C ILE A 375 -29.59 -16.78 40.45
N SER A 376 -30.92 -16.93 40.45
CA SER A 376 -31.86 -16.34 39.50
C SER A 376 -32.21 -14.90 39.86
N ARG A 377 -32.26 -13.99 38.86
CA ARG A 377 -32.93 -12.69 38.96
C ARG A 377 -33.72 -12.35 37.68
N PRO A 378 -34.78 -11.52 37.78
CA PRO A 378 -35.87 -11.45 36.82
C PRO A 378 -35.61 -10.50 35.63
N ARG A 379 -36.28 -10.80 34.50
CA ARG A 379 -36.32 -9.98 33.29
C ARG A 379 -37.38 -8.87 33.40
N THR A 380 -37.02 -7.65 33.03
CA THR A 380 -37.96 -6.58 32.64
C THR A 380 -37.85 -6.34 31.13
N PRO A 381 -38.94 -6.05 30.42
CA PRO A 381 -38.90 -5.78 28.98
C PRO A 381 -38.66 -4.30 28.73
N THR A 382 -37.72 -3.96 27.85
CA THR A 382 -37.59 -2.63 27.26
C THR A 382 -37.72 -2.75 25.74
N VAL A 383 -38.73 -2.07 25.21
CA VAL A 383 -38.97 -1.85 23.79
C VAL A 383 -38.01 -0.74 23.35
N SER A 384 -37.25 -0.95 22.28
CA SER A 384 -36.47 0.09 21.62
C SER A 384 -36.74 0.10 20.11
N VAL A 385 -37.03 1.30 19.64
CA VAL A 385 -37.35 1.68 18.27
C VAL A 385 -36.05 1.81 17.47
N TRP A 386 -36.00 1.22 16.28
CA TRP A 386 -34.87 1.31 15.36
C TRP A 386 -34.88 2.66 14.62
N SER A 387 -33.79 3.41 14.73
CA SER A 387 -33.47 4.56 13.88
C SER A 387 -32.21 4.21 13.08
N LEU A 388 -32.34 4.14 11.76
CA LEU A 388 -31.24 3.97 10.81
C LEU A 388 -30.40 5.24 10.68
N SER A 389 -29.12 5.05 10.35
CA SER A 389 -28.13 6.06 9.93
C SER A 389 -27.53 6.96 11.02
N ALA A 390 -26.46 6.47 11.65
CA ALA A 390 -25.40 7.30 12.19
C ALA A 390 -24.05 6.71 11.77
N ARG A 391 -23.21 7.49 11.07
CA ARG A 391 -21.79 7.14 10.88
C ARG A 391 -21.13 7.04 12.27
N PRO A 392 -20.23 6.07 12.52
CA PRO A 392 -19.56 5.97 13.81
C PRO A 392 -18.79 7.25 14.12
N ARG A 393 -18.88 7.73 15.35
CA ARG A 393 -18.10 8.89 15.83
C ARG A 393 -16.63 8.46 15.93
N VAL A 394 -15.72 9.30 15.42
CA VAL A 394 -14.25 9.14 15.41
C VAL A 394 -13.63 8.64 16.74
N GLY A 395 -14.27 8.88 17.88
CA GLY A 395 -13.82 8.40 19.19
C GLY A 395 -13.96 6.89 19.47
N SER A 396 -14.73 6.12 18.67
CA SER A 396 -14.90 4.67 18.91
C SER A 396 -13.70 3.86 18.44
N LYS A 397 -13.17 4.16 17.24
CA LYS A 397 -11.95 3.54 16.68
C LYS A 397 -10.74 3.70 17.61
N GLN A 398 -10.64 4.85 18.28
CA GLN A 398 -9.58 5.16 19.25
C GLN A 398 -9.59 4.25 20.49
N ARG A 399 -10.76 3.81 20.95
CA ARG A 399 -10.90 2.95 22.13
C ARG A 399 -10.56 1.51 21.78
N ALA A 400 -10.95 1.03 20.60
CA ALA A 400 -10.65 -0.32 20.13
C ALA A 400 -9.14 -0.55 20.02
N LEU A 401 -8.37 0.35 19.36
CA LEU A 401 -6.93 0.14 19.19
C LEU A 401 -6.16 0.13 20.52
N ARG A 402 -6.46 1.07 21.43
CA ARG A 402 -5.83 1.11 22.77
C ARG A 402 -6.26 -0.08 23.64
N GLN A 403 -7.50 -0.57 23.50
CA GLN A 403 -7.92 -1.81 24.16
C GLN A 403 -7.14 -3.02 23.63
N LEU A 404 -6.90 -3.09 22.32
CA LEU A 404 -6.10 -4.16 21.70
C LEU A 404 -4.63 -4.12 22.14
N GLU A 405 -4.06 -2.92 22.28
CA GLU A 405 -2.66 -2.75 22.73
C GLU A 405 -2.49 -3.01 24.24
N SER A 406 -3.51 -2.79 25.06
CA SER A 406 -3.45 -3.00 26.52
C SER A 406 -3.71 -4.44 26.97
N HIS A 407 -4.15 -5.34 26.08
CA HIS A 407 -4.49 -6.75 26.38
C HIS A 407 -3.39 -7.75 25.97
N ASN A 408 -2.21 -7.30 25.59
CA ASN A 408 -1.02 -8.12 25.32
C ASN A 408 0.17 -7.63 26.14
#